data_AF-A0A951CJM6-F1
#
_entry.id   AF-A0A951CJM6-F1
#
_cell.length_a   1.000
_cell.length_b   1.000
_cell.length_c   1.000
_cell.angle_alpha   90.00
_cell.angle_beta   90.00
_cell.angle_gamma   90.00
#
_symmetry.space_group_name_H-M   'P 1'
#
loop_
_entity.id
_entity.type
_entity.pdbx_description
1 polymer ?
#
loop_
_entity_poly.entity_id
_entity_poly.type
_entity_poly.pdbx_seq_one_letter_code
_entity_poly.pdbx_strand_id
1 'polypeptide(L)'
;MQGGFQGQIPPVEPLLSEVIATLALAAHAYLTEEEGRNADYESAEIAIDVATSAFERVKERLGADQRLAITQMLTETRMTFVRKRGT
;
A
#
# COMPACT_ATOMS: atom_id res chain seq x y z
N MET A 1 -20.31 -39.06 -3.05
CA MET A 1 -20.14 -38.10 -4.16
C MET A 1 -19.73 -36.77 -3.55
N GLN A 2 -18.43 -36.45 -3.57
CA GLN A 2 -17.91 -35.15 -3.12
C GLN A 2 -18.10 -34.15 -4.27
N GLY A 3 -19.07 -33.26 -4.15
CA GLY A 3 -19.21 -32.11 -5.05
C GLY A 3 -18.10 -31.11 -4.74
N GLY A 4 -17.02 -31.16 -5.53
CA GLY A 4 -15.96 -30.17 -5.47
C GLY A 4 -16.52 -28.79 -5.81
N PHE A 5 -16.19 -27.79 -5.00
CA PHE A 5 -16.52 -26.39 -5.26
C PHE A 5 -15.86 -25.99 -6.59
N GLN A 6 -16.65 -25.94 -7.67
CA GLN A 6 -16.25 -25.44 -9.00
C GLN A 6 -16.40 -23.91 -9.10
N GLY A 7 -16.23 -23.19 -7.98
CA GLY A 7 -16.18 -21.74 -8.03
C GLY A 7 -14.81 -21.31 -8.53
N GLN A 8 -14.74 -20.65 -9.69
CA GLN A 8 -13.55 -19.89 -10.08
C GLN A 8 -13.15 -19.00 -8.92
N ILE A 9 -11.93 -19.19 -8.39
CA ILE A 9 -11.38 -18.30 -7.37
C ILE A 9 -11.26 -16.92 -8.03
N PRO A 10 -11.92 -15.86 -7.51
CA PRO A 10 -11.84 -14.54 -8.12
C PRO A 10 -10.38 -14.07 -8.14
N PRO A 11 -9.97 -13.31 -9.18
CA PRO A 11 -8.65 -12.71 -9.19
C PRO A 11 -8.52 -11.78 -7.98
N VAL A 12 -7.53 -12.05 -7.15
CA VAL A 12 -7.28 -11.34 -5.88
C VAL A 12 -6.38 -10.13 -6.10
N GLU A 13 -5.70 -10.08 -7.24
CA GLU A 13 -4.74 -9.05 -7.64
C GLU A 13 -5.34 -7.63 -7.66
N PRO A 14 -6.56 -7.39 -8.20
CA PRO A 14 -7.16 -6.05 -8.18
C PRO A 14 -7.45 -5.57 -6.75
N LEU A 15 -8.03 -6.44 -5.92
CA LEU A 15 -8.32 -6.15 -4.52
C LEU A 15 -7.04 -5.86 -3.74
N LEU A 16 -5.99 -6.65 -3.95
CA LEU A 16 -4.70 -6.44 -3.28
C LEU A 16 -4.04 -5.13 -3.73
N SER A 17 -4.13 -4.78 -5.01
CA SER A 17 -3.63 -3.51 -5.54
C SER A 17 -4.36 -2.32 -4.91
N GLU A 18 -5.68 -2.41 -4.75
CA GLU A 18 -6.50 -1.40 -4.08
C GLU A 18 -6.15 -1.25 -2.60
N VAL A 19 -5.93 -2.36 -1.88
CA VAL A 19 -5.50 -2.34 -0.48
C VAL A 19 -4.13 -1.67 -0.33
N ILE A 20 -3.16 -1.99 -1.20
CA ILE A 20 -1.83 -1.37 -1.18
C ILE A 20 -1.94 0.14 -1.43
N ALA A 21 -2.72 0.55 -2.44
CA ALA A 21 -2.93 1.95 -2.75
C ALA A 21 -3.61 2.70 -1.59
N THR A 22 -4.58 2.06 -0.92
CA THR A 22 -5.29 2.64 0.23
C THR A 22 -4.35 2.82 1.42
N LEU A 23 -3.46 1.85 1.69
CA LEU A 23 -2.46 1.98 2.75
C LEU A 23 -1.44 3.08 2.44
N ALA A 24 -1.00 3.21 1.19
CA ALA A 24 -0.13 4.31 0.77
C ALA A 24 -0.82 5.67 0.93
N LEU A 25 -2.10 5.77 0.58
CA LEU A 25 -2.91 6.98 0.79
C LEU A 25 -3.08 7.29 2.29
N ALA A 26 -3.32 6.28 3.12
CA ALA A 26 -3.41 6.43 4.57
C ALA A 26 -2.09 6.94 5.16
N ALA A 27 -0.95 6.40 4.72
CA ALA A 27 0.37 6.90 5.11
C ALA A 27 0.56 8.37 4.74
N HIS A 28 0.13 8.77 3.54
CA HIS A 28 0.12 10.18 3.14
C HIS A 28 -0.76 11.04 4.07
N ALA A 29 -1.96 10.57 4.41
CA ALA A 29 -2.88 11.28 5.29
C ALA A 29 -2.31 11.44 6.71
N TYR A 30 -1.63 10.42 7.25
CA TYR A 30 -0.96 10.52 8.55
C TYR A 30 0.19 11.54 8.56
N LEU A 31 0.83 11.75 7.40
CA LEU A 31 1.90 12.72 7.23
C LEU A 31 1.39 14.13 6.96
N THR A 32 0.10 14.34 6.70
CA THR A 32 -0.46 15.67 6.47
C THR A 32 -0.70 16.36 7.80
N GLU A 33 -0.12 17.56 7.93
CA GLU A 33 -0.38 18.44 9.06
C GLU A 33 -1.53 19.36 8.65
N GLU A 34 -2.59 19.39 9.46
CA GLU A 34 -3.75 20.27 9.30
C GLU A 34 -3.94 21.10 10.57
N GLU A 35 -4.78 22.13 10.53
CA GLU A 35 -5.03 22.97 11.72
C GLU A 35 -5.49 22.11 12.91
N GLY A 36 -4.64 22.04 13.95
CA GLY A 36 -4.90 21.27 15.16
C GLY A 36 -4.47 19.80 15.11
N ARG A 37 -3.85 19.32 14.02
CA ARG A 37 -3.36 17.94 13.90
C ARG A 37 -1.90 17.91 13.44
N ASN A 38 -1.03 17.42 14.32
CA ASN A 38 0.35 17.10 13.99
C ASN A 38 0.42 15.81 13.18
N ALA A 39 1.51 15.66 12.41
CA ALA A 39 1.79 14.42 11.69
C ALA A 39 1.94 13.24 12.68
N ASP A 40 1.34 12.12 12.31
CA ASP A 40 1.46 10.85 13.03
C ASP A 40 2.47 9.96 12.31
N TYR A 41 3.74 10.11 12.69
CA TYR A 41 4.84 9.39 12.05
C TYR A 41 4.79 7.88 12.31
N GLU A 42 4.33 7.43 13.48
CA GLU A 42 4.25 6.01 13.81
C GLU A 42 3.21 5.31 12.93
N SER A 43 2.01 5.89 12.82
CA SER A 43 0.96 5.35 11.96
C SER A 43 1.37 5.37 10.48
N ALA A 44 2.06 6.43 10.03
CA ALA A 44 2.59 6.51 8.67
C ALA A 44 3.63 5.42 8.37
N GLU A 45 4.57 5.18 9.29
CA GLU A 45 5.61 4.16 9.15
C GLU A 45 5.01 2.76 9.03
N ILE A 46 4.07 2.43 9.92
CA ILE A 46 3.36 1.14 9.91
C ILE A 46 2.59 0.96 8.58
N ALA A 47 1.86 1.98 8.13
CA ALA A 47 1.09 1.90 6.89
C ALA A 47 2.00 1.65 5.67
N ILE A 48 3.15 2.34 5.60
CA ILE A 48 4.14 2.12 4.54
C ILE A 48 4.69 0.69 4.59
N ASP A 49 5.12 0.23 5.77
CA ASP A 49 5.77 -1.07 5.91
C ASP A 49 4.80 -2.23 5.59
N VAL A 50 3.53 -2.10 5.98
CA VAL A 50 2.48 -3.07 5.62
C VAL A 50 2.22 -3.04 4.11
N ALA A 51 2.10 -1.85 3.51
CA ALA A 51 1.86 -1.72 2.07
C ALA A 51 3.03 -2.32 1.25
N THR A 52 4.27 -2.04 1.63
CA THR A 52 5.47 -2.62 1.02
C THR A 52 5.49 -4.14 1.18
N SER A 53 5.24 -4.64 2.38
CA SER A 53 5.21 -6.09 2.64
C SER A 53 4.11 -6.81 1.87
N ALA A 54 2.96 -6.17 1.66
CA ALA A 54 1.89 -6.71 0.82
C ALA A 54 2.31 -6.72 -0.66
N PHE A 55 2.88 -5.62 -1.16
CA PHE A 55 3.37 -5.51 -2.53
C PHE A 55 4.41 -6.58 -2.87
N GLU A 56 5.42 -6.77 -2.00
CA GLU A 56 6.49 -7.77 -2.22
C GLU A 56 5.95 -9.20 -2.37
N ARG A 57 4.86 -9.54 -1.68
CA ARG A 57 4.24 -10.88 -1.78
C ARG A 57 3.45 -11.09 -3.07
N VAL A 58 3.01 -10.01 -3.71
CA VAL A 58 2.03 -10.08 -4.81
C VAL A 58 2.60 -9.59 -6.14
N LYS A 59 3.74 -8.88 -6.13
CA LYS A 59 4.34 -8.23 -7.31
C LYS A 59 4.51 -9.16 -8.52
N GLU A 60 4.87 -10.42 -8.30
CA GLU A 60 5.06 -11.42 -9.36
C GLU A 60 3.76 -11.80 -10.07
N ARG A 61 2.61 -11.56 -9.43
CA ARG A 61 1.26 -11.82 -9.97
C ARG A 61 0.67 -10.61 -10.69
N LEU A 62 1.27 -9.43 -10.52
CA LEU A 62 0.79 -8.19 -11.11
C LEU A 62 1.26 -8.04 -12.57
N GLY A 63 0.57 -7.20 -13.34
CA GLY A 63 1.09 -6.73 -14.62
C GLY A 63 2.32 -5.83 -14.45
N ALA A 64 3.12 -5.66 -15.51
CA ALA A 64 4.31 -4.80 -15.47
C ALA A 64 3.96 -3.34 -15.12
N ASP A 65 2.89 -2.80 -15.71
CA ASP A 65 2.45 -1.42 -15.46
C ASP A 65 1.94 -1.23 -14.02
N GLN A 66 1.19 -2.20 -13.49
CA GLN A 66 0.72 -2.19 -12.11
C GLN A 66 1.89 -2.24 -11.12
N ARG A 67 2.88 -3.10 -11.37
CA ARG A 67 4.11 -3.14 -10.56
C ARG A 67 4.81 -1.79 -10.54
N LEU A 68 4.98 -1.18 -11.71
CA LEU A 68 5.67 0.10 -11.83
C LEU A 68 4.92 1.20 -11.06
N ALA A 69 3.60 1.31 -11.26
CA ALA A 69 2.76 2.31 -10.61
C ALA A 69 2.80 2.20 -9.07
N ILE A 70 2.66 0.98 -8.53
CA ILE A 70 2.71 0.75 -7.08
C ILE A 70 4.12 1.02 -6.53
N THR A 71 5.17 0.63 -7.26
CA THR A 71 6.57 0.91 -6.86
C THR A 71 6.82 2.41 -6.75
N GLN A 72 6.37 3.18 -7.74
CA GLN A 72 6.50 4.65 -7.75
C GLN A 72 5.77 5.26 -6.55
N MET A 73 4.51 4.87 -6.33
CA MET A 73 3.70 5.35 -5.20
C MET A 73 4.39 5.08 -3.86
N LEU A 74 4.80 3.83 -3.58
CA LEU A 74 5.48 3.49 -2.32
C LEU A 74 6.80 4.26 -2.14
N THR A 75 7.54 4.47 -3.23
CA THR A 75 8.79 5.24 -3.20
C THR A 75 8.55 6.69 -2.84
N GLU A 76 7.57 7.34 -3.49
CA GLU A 76 7.19 8.73 -3.22
C GLU A 76 6.69 8.93 -1.78
N THR A 77 5.86 8.00 -1.28
CA THR A 77 5.38 8.01 0.10
C THR A 77 6.55 7.88 1.08
N ARG A 78 7.48 6.94 0.86
CA ARG A 78 8.67 6.75 1.73
C ARG A 78 9.59 7.97 1.72
N MET A 79 9.82 8.59 0.56
CA MET A 79 10.62 9.83 0.46
C MET A 79 9.95 11.01 1.17
N THR A 80 8.61 11.07 1.15
CA THR A 80 7.85 12.09 1.88
C THR A 80 7.97 11.87 3.40
N PHE A 81 7.84 10.62 3.86
CA PHE A 81 8.05 10.26 5.25
C PHE A 81 9.44 10.67 5.76
N VAL A 82 10.50 10.29 5.04
CA VAL A 82 11.89 10.60 5.44
C VAL A 82 12.13 12.10 5.52
N ARG A 83 11.64 12.86 4.52
CA ARG A 83 11.79 14.34 4.53
C ARG A 83 11.12 14.98 5.73
N LYS A 84 9.88 14.57 6.05
CA LYS A 84 9.11 15.18 7.15
C LYS A 84 9.60 14.76 8.54
N ARG A 85 10.05 13.51 8.71
CA ARG A 85 10.59 13.01 9.99
C ARG A 85 11.97 13.61 10.33
N GLY A 86 12.75 13.97 9.31
CA GLY A 86 14.11 14.52 9.46
C GLY A 86 14.18 16.02 9.70
N THR A 87 13.05 16.73 9.65
CA THR A 87 12.89 18.16 9.96
C THR A 87 12.34 18.35 11.36
#